data_AF-A0A9D7II77-F1
#
_entry.id   AF-A0A9D7II77-F1
#
_cell.length_a   1.000
_cell.length_b   1.000
_cell.length_c   1.000
_cell.angle_alpha   90.00
_cell.angle_beta   90.00
_cell.angle_gamma   90.00
#
_symmetry.space_group_name_H-M   'P 1'
#
loop_
_entity.id
_entity.type
_entity.pdbx_description
1 polymer ?
#
loop_
_entity_poly.entity_id
_entity_poly.type
_entity_poly.pdbx_seq_one_letter_code
_entity_poly.pdbx_strand_id
1 'polypeptide(L)'
;MENIDVVDIQSGEQFDVIACISTLEHVGWDDPPRDSQKPIRAFEHLKGFLAPGGILIATIPLGYNSDIDRLLEQGALAFDSIGYLKRLSLDNRWEETSLEQVKGASYNSPYPAANALAIGIVKRNK
;
A
#
# COMPACT_ATOMS: atom_id res chain seq x y z
N MET A 1 0.04 -22.42 -13.39
CA MET A 1 0.01 -20.99 -13.03
C MET A 1 1.16 -20.80 -12.05
N GLU A 2 2.11 -19.94 -12.39
CA GLU A 2 3.27 -19.66 -11.55
C GLU A 2 2.94 -18.46 -10.66
N ASN A 3 3.31 -18.53 -9.38
CA ASN A 3 3.22 -17.38 -8.49
C ASN A 3 4.45 -16.52 -8.72
N ILE A 4 4.25 -15.32 -9.26
CA ILE A 4 5.31 -14.36 -9.58
C ILE A 4 5.18 -13.20 -8.59
N ASP A 5 6.27 -12.82 -7.92
CA ASP A 5 6.29 -11.64 -7.08
C ASP A 5 6.23 -10.38 -7.95
N VAL A 6 5.58 -9.33 -7.46
CA VAL A 6 5.44 -8.07 -8.19
C VAL A 6 6.77 -7.50 -8.65
N VAL A 7 7.85 -7.66 -7.86
CA VAL A 7 9.19 -7.17 -8.24
C VAL A 7 9.81 -7.94 -9.41
N ASP A 8 9.32 -9.14 -9.68
CA ASP A 8 9.81 -10.03 -10.74
C ASP A 8 8.93 -9.98 -11.99
N ILE A 9 7.79 -9.28 -11.95
CA ILE A 9 6.95 -9.08 -13.13
C ILE A 9 7.76 -8.34 -14.19
N GLN A 10 7.89 -8.95 -15.36
CA GLN A 10 8.45 -8.30 -16.54
C GLN A 10 7.32 -8.02 -17.52
N SER A 11 7.08 -6.74 -17.79
CA SER A 11 6.10 -6.31 -18.79
C SER A 11 6.71 -5.21 -19.64
N GLY A 12 6.51 -5.31 -20.96
CA GLY A 12 6.76 -4.20 -21.89
C GLY A 12 5.55 -3.27 -22.01
N GLU A 13 4.43 -3.61 -21.37
CA GLU A 13 3.21 -2.82 -21.38
C GLU A 13 3.26 -1.70 -20.35
N GLN A 14 2.52 -0.63 -20.65
CA GLN A 14 2.27 0.46 -19.73
C GLN A 14 0.77 0.58 -19.47
N PHE A 15 0.40 0.97 -18.27
CA PHE A 15 -0.99 1.00 -17.81
C PHE A 15 -1.43 2.42 -17.47
N ASP A 16 -2.62 2.79 -17.92
CA ASP A 16 -3.27 4.04 -17.50
C ASP A 16 -3.65 4.01 -16.02
N VAL A 17 -3.95 2.83 -15.49
CA VAL A 17 -4.35 2.62 -14.09
C VAL A 17 -3.70 1.36 -13.54
N ILE A 18 -3.06 1.48 -12.38
CA ILE A 18 -2.64 0.36 -11.54
C ILE A 18 -3.37 0.49 -10.21
N ALA A 19 -4.02 -0.60 -9.76
CA ALA A 19 -4.72 -0.63 -8.48
C ALA A 19 -4.16 -1.73 -7.58
N CYS A 20 -3.56 -1.34 -6.45
CA CYS A 20 -3.04 -2.24 -5.43
C CYS A 20 -3.97 -2.21 -4.23
N ILE A 21 -4.86 -3.19 -4.13
CA ILE A 21 -5.87 -3.22 -3.07
C ILE A 21 -5.47 -4.26 -2.03
N SER A 22 -4.99 -3.82 -0.87
CA SER A 22 -4.59 -4.70 0.24
C SER A 22 -3.63 -5.82 -0.21
N THR A 23 -2.49 -5.40 -0.77
CA THR A 23 -1.48 -6.29 -1.37
C THR A 23 -0.05 -5.85 -1.04
N LEU A 24 0.26 -4.55 -1.07
CA LEU A 24 1.62 -4.06 -0.83
C LEU A 24 2.14 -4.35 0.59
N GLU A 25 1.24 -4.45 1.57
CA GLU A 25 1.56 -4.82 2.95
C GLU A 25 2.10 -6.24 3.09
N HIS A 26 1.82 -7.13 2.14
CA HIS A 26 2.31 -8.51 2.14
C HIS A 26 3.71 -8.63 1.54
N VAL A 27 4.11 -7.69 0.68
CA VAL A 27 5.36 -7.76 -0.09
C VAL A 27 6.57 -7.68 0.84
N GLY A 28 7.38 -8.75 0.86
CA GLY A 28 8.56 -8.86 1.73
C GLY A 28 8.25 -9.12 3.20
N TRP A 29 6.99 -9.39 3.55
CA TRP A 29 6.54 -9.64 4.92
C TRP A 29 6.10 -11.08 5.17
N ASP A 30 5.30 -11.63 4.26
CA ASP A 30 4.69 -12.95 4.42
C ASP A 30 5.69 -14.08 4.16
N ASP A 31 6.57 -13.89 3.16
CA ASP A 31 7.52 -14.90 2.74
C ASP A 31 8.90 -14.73 3.41
N PRO A 32 9.51 -15.80 3.95
CA PRO A 32 10.88 -15.76 4.43
C PRO A 32 11.89 -15.91 3.26
N PRO A 33 13.05 -15.23 3.31
CA PRO A 33 13.43 -14.24 4.33
C PRO A 33 12.65 -12.93 4.13
N ARG A 34 12.23 -12.32 5.25
CA ARG A 34 11.61 -11.00 5.22
C ARG A 34 12.59 -9.94 4.70
N ASP A 35 12.08 -9.01 3.92
CA ASP A 35 12.84 -7.90 3.37
C ASP A 35 12.03 -6.60 3.47
N SER A 36 12.41 -5.79 4.45
CA SER A 36 11.76 -4.51 4.76
C SER A 36 11.90 -3.45 3.66
N GLN A 37 12.77 -3.67 2.66
CA GLN A 37 12.94 -2.78 1.51
C GLN A 37 12.18 -3.27 0.27
N LYS A 38 11.66 -4.51 0.28
CA LYS A 38 10.88 -5.05 -0.85
C LYS A 38 9.62 -4.23 -1.15
N PRO A 39 8.87 -3.67 -0.17
CA PRO A 39 7.76 -2.76 -0.45
C PRO A 39 8.16 -1.54 -1.30
N ILE A 40 9.32 -0.92 -1.02
CA ILE A 40 9.83 0.21 -1.81
C ILE A 40 10.14 -0.24 -3.23
N ARG A 41 10.85 -1.37 -3.38
CA ARG A 41 11.20 -1.89 -4.71
C ARG A 41 9.96 -2.23 -5.52
N ALA A 42 8.96 -2.86 -4.91
CA ALA A 42 7.67 -3.14 -5.55
C ALA A 42 6.94 -1.86 -5.97
N PHE A 43 6.89 -0.87 -5.08
CA PHE A 43 6.26 0.42 -5.37
C PHE A 43 6.92 1.15 -6.55
N GLU A 44 8.24 1.24 -6.56
CA GLU A 44 8.98 1.86 -7.67
C GLU A 44 8.87 1.06 -8.97
N HIS A 45 8.85 -0.26 -8.89
CA HIS A 45 8.66 -1.14 -10.05
C HIS A 45 7.29 -0.92 -10.69
N LEU A 46 6.23 -0.87 -9.87
CA LEU A 46 4.87 -0.57 -10.33
C LEU A 46 4.74 0.83 -10.95
N LYS A 47 5.38 1.85 -10.36
CA LYS A 47 5.45 3.20 -10.96
C LYS A 47 6.09 3.17 -12.35
N GLY A 48 7.09 2.30 -12.56
CA GLY A 48 7.73 2.09 -13.86
C GLY A 48 6.77 1.66 -14.96
N PHE A 49 5.70 0.94 -14.60
CA PHE A 49 4.66 0.46 -15.52
C PHE A 49 3.55 1.46 -15.81
N LEU A 50 3.51 2.64 -15.19
CA LEU A 50 2.48 3.63 -15.52
C LEU A 50 2.70 4.18 -16.94
N ALA A 51 1.65 4.34 -17.72
CA ALA A 51 1.71 5.12 -18.97
C ALA A 51 1.87 6.63 -18.66
N PRO A 52 2.33 7.47 -19.60
CA PRO A 52 2.29 8.92 -19.43
C PRO A 52 0.88 9.40 -19.07
N GLY A 53 0.73 10.14 -17.97
CA GLY A 53 -0.57 10.54 -17.43
C GLY A 53 -1.31 9.46 -16.63
N GLY A 54 -0.77 8.25 -16.52
CA GLY A 54 -1.35 7.14 -15.77
C GLY A 54 -1.28 7.32 -14.25
N ILE A 55 -2.09 6.56 -13.53
CA ILE A 55 -2.22 6.64 -12.07
C ILE A 55 -2.01 5.29 -11.39
N LEU A 56 -1.34 5.31 -10.23
CA LEU A 56 -1.32 4.19 -9.30
C LEU A 56 -2.14 4.57 -8.08
N ILE A 57 -3.07 3.70 -7.69
CA ILE A 57 -3.85 3.82 -6.46
C ILE A 57 -3.53 2.62 -5.59
N ALA A 58 -3.15 2.86 -4.34
CA ALA A 58 -2.88 1.81 -3.36
C ALA A 58 -3.74 1.98 -2.12
N THR A 59 -4.32 0.88 -1.62
CA THR A 59 -4.91 0.82 -0.29
C THR A 59 -4.10 -0.14 0.57
N ILE A 60 -3.63 0.33 1.72
CA ILE A 60 -2.69 -0.38 2.59
C ILE A 60 -3.28 -0.43 4.01
N PRO A 61 -3.75 -1.58 4.48
CA PRO A 61 -4.11 -1.81 5.87
C PRO A 61 -2.92 -1.53 6.79
N LEU A 62 -3.11 -0.65 7.77
CA LEU A 62 -2.10 -0.38 8.78
C LEU A 62 -2.14 -1.43 9.90
N GLY A 63 -1.00 -1.69 10.52
CA GLY A 63 -0.86 -2.61 11.65
C GLY A 63 -0.71 -4.07 11.25
N TYR A 64 -0.61 -4.38 9.95
CA TYR A 64 -0.34 -5.74 9.45
C TYR A 64 1.16 -6.00 9.31
N ASN A 65 1.85 -5.07 8.65
CA ASN A 65 3.28 -5.10 8.38
C ASN A 65 3.92 -3.82 8.92
N SER A 66 4.66 -3.94 10.01
CA SER A 66 5.28 -2.78 10.68
C SER A 66 6.36 -2.09 9.84
N ASP A 67 6.96 -2.79 8.87
CA ASP A 67 7.96 -2.21 7.99
C ASP A 67 7.33 -1.23 7.02
N ILE A 68 6.26 -1.63 6.31
CA ILE A 68 5.58 -0.71 5.38
C ILE A 68 4.90 0.45 6.12
N ASP A 69 4.36 0.22 7.32
CA ASP A 69 3.80 1.27 8.17
C ASP A 69 4.85 2.34 8.47
N ARG A 70 6.06 1.92 8.89
CA ARG A 70 7.19 2.85 9.12
C ARG A 70 7.62 3.57 7.84
N LEU A 71 7.59 2.89 6.69
CA LEU A 71 7.93 3.51 5.41
C LEU A 71 6.91 4.59 4.99
N LEU A 72 5.62 4.38 5.28
CA LEU A 72 4.58 5.39 5.09
C LEU A 72 4.81 6.59 6.00
N GLU A 73 5.07 6.36 7.29
CA GLU A 73 5.35 7.43 8.27
C GLU A 73 6.57 8.28 7.88
N GLN A 74 7.59 7.64 7.29
CA GLN A 74 8.81 8.30 6.83
C GLN A 74 8.67 8.97 5.47
N GLY A 75 7.53 8.81 4.78
CA GLY A 75 7.35 9.30 3.41
C GLY A 75 8.24 8.60 2.37
N ALA A 76 8.72 7.39 2.67
CA ALA A 76 9.59 6.63 1.78
C ALA A 76 8.83 6.04 0.58
N LEU A 77 7.53 5.77 0.75
CA LEU A 77 6.62 5.53 -0.35
C LEU A 77 6.12 6.89 -0.86
N ALA A 78 6.79 7.40 -1.89
CA ALA A 78 6.57 8.74 -2.45
C ALA A 78 5.24 8.84 -3.22
N PHE A 79 4.12 8.79 -2.51
CA PHE A 79 2.80 9.14 -3.01
C PHE A 79 2.69 10.65 -3.24
N ASP A 80 2.03 11.07 -4.33
CA ASP A 80 1.72 12.48 -4.58
C ASP A 80 0.65 13.00 -3.62
N SER A 81 -0.25 12.11 -3.20
CA SER A 81 -1.25 12.37 -2.16
C SER A 81 -1.54 11.10 -1.37
N ILE A 82 -1.71 11.25 -0.06
CA ILE A 82 -2.07 10.16 0.84
C ILE A 82 -3.16 10.61 1.80
N GLY A 83 -4.19 9.78 1.94
CA GLY A 83 -5.27 9.94 2.92
C GLY A 83 -5.33 8.74 3.85
N TYR A 84 -6.02 8.89 4.98
CA TYR A 84 -6.15 7.82 5.96
C TYR A 84 -7.61 7.63 6.34
N LEU A 85 -8.00 6.38 6.58
CA LEU A 85 -9.31 6.04 7.12
C LEU A 85 -9.16 5.27 8.43
N LYS A 86 -10.07 5.54 9.39
CA LYS A 86 -10.22 4.75 10.62
C LYS A 86 -11.57 4.05 10.61
N ARG A 87 -11.56 2.76 10.96
CA ARG A 87 -12.80 1.98 11.12
C ARG A 87 -13.43 2.33 12.46
N LEU A 88 -14.73 2.62 12.42
CA LEU A 88 -15.52 3.05 13.58
C LEU A 88 -16.33 1.92 14.21
N SER A 89 -16.64 0.85 13.46
CA SER A 89 -17.50 -0.22 13.94
C SER A 89 -17.38 -1.53 13.16
N LEU A 90 -17.92 -2.60 13.76
CA LEU A 90 -17.87 -3.96 13.22
C LEU A 90 -18.57 -4.09 11.85
N ASP A 91 -19.60 -3.28 11.60
CA ASP A 91 -20.34 -3.18 10.32
C ASP A 91 -19.61 -2.36 9.24
N ASN A 92 -18.29 -2.13 9.37
CA ASN A 92 -17.44 -1.46 8.38
C ASN A 92 -17.83 0.00 8.09
N ARG A 93 -18.20 0.77 9.12
CA ARG A 93 -18.23 2.24 8.98
C ARG A 93 -16.81 2.79 9.09
N TRP A 94 -16.44 3.67 8.18
CA TRP A 94 -15.13 4.29 8.10
C TRP A 94 -15.25 5.80 8.08
N GLU A 95 -14.27 6.47 8.64
CA GLU A 95 -14.15 7.93 8.66
C GLU A 95 -12.77 8.34 8.18
N GLU A 96 -12.70 9.42 7.40
CA GLU A 96 -11.44 10.04 6.99
C GLU A 96 -10.75 10.70 8.17
N THR A 97 -9.44 10.52 8.28
CA THR A 97 -8.67 10.85 9.47
C THR A 97 -7.22 11.21 9.10
N SER A 98 -6.39 11.50 10.10
CA SER A 98 -4.97 11.81 9.93
C SER A 98 -4.08 10.63 10.32
N LEU A 99 -2.85 10.62 9.80
CA LEU A 99 -1.81 9.67 10.21
C LEU A 99 -1.67 9.59 11.74
N GLU A 100 -1.68 10.74 12.42
CA GLU A 100 -1.54 10.83 13.88
C GLU A 100 -2.62 10.07 14.65
N GLN A 101 -3.83 9.96 14.09
CA GLN A 101 -4.96 9.26 14.72
C GLN A 101 -4.97 7.75 14.44
N VAL A 102 -4.18 7.28 13.47
CA VAL A 102 -4.13 5.88 13.06
C VAL A 102 -2.75 5.23 13.20
N LYS A 103 -1.69 6.00 13.45
CA LYS A 103 -0.36 5.45 13.71
C LYS A 103 -0.41 4.51 14.92
N GLY A 104 0.24 3.35 14.79
CA GLY A 104 0.17 2.28 15.79
C GLY A 104 -1.17 1.54 15.87
N ALA A 105 -2.08 1.71 14.89
CA ALA A 105 -3.24 0.83 14.76
C ALA A 105 -2.81 -0.63 14.65
N SER A 106 -3.67 -1.55 15.09
CA SER A 106 -3.42 -2.99 15.02
C SER A 106 -4.35 -3.63 13.99
N TYR A 107 -3.78 -4.48 13.15
CA TYR A 107 -4.61 -5.35 12.33
C TYR A 107 -5.32 -6.38 13.24
N ASN A 108 -6.57 -6.72 12.91
CA ASN A 108 -7.47 -7.58 13.71
C ASN A 108 -7.93 -7.04 15.08
N SER A 109 -7.65 -5.78 15.43
CA SER A 109 -8.16 -5.18 16.67
C SER A 109 -8.43 -3.67 16.53
N PRO A 110 -9.57 -3.14 17.00
CA PRO A 110 -10.60 -3.80 17.81
C PRO A 110 -11.59 -4.67 17.01
N TYR A 111 -11.61 -4.56 15.68
CA TYR A 111 -12.45 -5.39 14.81
C TYR A 111 -11.58 -6.33 13.96
N PRO A 112 -12.10 -7.48 13.48
CA PRO A 112 -11.37 -8.35 12.56
C PRO A 112 -10.95 -7.61 11.28
N ALA A 113 -9.80 -7.99 10.71
CA ALA A 113 -9.14 -7.37 9.56
C ALA A 113 -8.66 -5.93 9.82
N ALA A 114 -8.64 -5.09 8.79
CA ALA A 114 -8.15 -3.72 8.88
C ALA A 114 -9.03 -2.86 9.80
N ASN A 115 -8.37 -2.06 10.65
CA ASN A 115 -9.00 -1.02 11.48
C ASN A 115 -8.51 0.39 11.14
N ALA A 116 -7.43 0.48 10.37
CA ALA A 116 -6.91 1.68 9.77
C ALA A 116 -6.40 1.37 8.36
N LEU A 117 -6.52 2.33 7.46
CA LEU A 117 -6.16 2.20 6.05
C LEU A 117 -5.43 3.46 5.60
N ALA A 118 -4.29 3.31 4.94
CA ALA A 118 -3.70 4.35 4.12
C ALA A 118 -4.19 4.19 2.68
N ILE A 119 -4.53 5.31 2.03
CA ILE A 119 -4.90 5.37 0.61
C ILE A 119 -3.94 6.33 -0.07
N GLY A 120 -3.06 5.79 -0.91
CA GLY A 120 -2.04 6.56 -1.63
C GLY A 120 -2.34 6.63 -3.13
N ILE A 121 -2.03 7.78 -3.74
CA ILE A 121 -2.12 8.00 -5.19
C ILE A 121 -0.80 8.53 -5.71
N VAL A 122 -0.34 7.95 -6.83
CA VAL A 122 0.75 8.48 -7.68
C VAL A 122 0.19 8.80 -9.05
N LYS A 123 0.66 9.88 -9.66
CA LYS A 123 0.37 10.32 -11.02
C LYS A 123 1.68 10.39 -11.79
N ARG A 124 1.75 9.69 -12.92
CA ARG A 124 2.86 9.86 -13.85
C ARG A 124 2.60 11.11 -14.70
N ASN A 125 3.61 11.97 -14.83
CA ASN A 125 3.51 13.12 -15.72
C ASN A 125 3.23 12.65 -17.17
N LYS A 126 2.52 13.50 -17.93
CA LYS A 126 2.27 13.29 -19.36
C LYS A 126 3.54 13.46 -20.18
#